data_AF-A1U7S1-F1
#
_entry.id   AF-A1U7S1-F1
#
_cell.length_a   1.000
_cell.length_b   1.000
_cell.length_c   1.000
_cell.angle_alpha   90.00
_cell.angle_beta   90.00
_cell.angle_gamma   90.00
#
_symmetry.space_group_name_H-M   'P 1'
#
loop_
_entity.id
_entity.type
_entity.pdbx_description
1 polymer ?
#
loop_
_entity_poly.entity_id
_entity_poly.type
_entity_poly.pdbx_seq_one_letter_code
_entity_poly.pdbx_strand_id
1 'polypeptide(L)'
;MNISPQASDKLYLTDRENAEWEANGFGFKKNLKLKVKRMKESVKARRDISVGDYRTLLRDRQRRMELITLARPIFLDNDKLFRIGVPAHLMQDFYGDLQAGDHIYGGYTAAKEALDHLAEAVFTHNASRQDIVQKGFWAGGMTRGQLEKAEMCIDYVIWRLKPYMEDLAERFGIADSDQLHKSHLVAIREVVDKEMTVRSSVPGRGGYEWRLERSDADRMARHFPRIAHHIRAGEVA
;
A
#
# COMPACT_ATOMS: atom_id res chain seq x y z
N MET A 1 18.28 -32.24 13.28
CA MET A 1 17.23 -31.49 12.55
C MET A 1 17.43 -30.02 12.89
N ASN A 2 18.00 -29.25 11.98
CA ASN A 2 18.21 -27.82 12.19
C ASN A 2 16.87 -27.12 11.94
N ILE A 3 16.33 -26.52 13.01
CA ILE A 3 15.22 -25.59 12.93
C ILE A 3 15.74 -24.38 12.15
N SER A 4 15.12 -24.14 10.99
CA SER A 4 15.43 -23.03 10.08
C SER A 4 15.40 -21.69 10.84
N PRO A 5 16.34 -20.77 10.59
CA PRO A 5 16.35 -19.49 11.26
C PRO A 5 15.16 -18.64 10.81
N GLN A 6 14.30 -18.34 11.78
CA GLN A 6 13.61 -17.07 12.02
C GLN A 6 12.87 -16.41 10.84
N ALA A 7 11.54 -16.39 10.94
CA ALA A 7 10.75 -15.30 10.38
C ALA A 7 11.24 -13.95 10.95
N SER A 8 11.30 -12.91 10.10
CA SER A 8 11.37 -11.44 10.40
C SER A 8 12.60 -10.57 10.04
N ASP A 9 13.50 -10.98 9.13
CA ASP A 9 14.54 -10.06 8.57
C ASP A 9 14.24 -9.50 7.17
N LYS A 10 13.09 -9.85 6.55
CA LYS A 10 12.73 -9.42 5.19
C LYS A 10 11.87 -8.15 5.22
N LEU A 11 12.51 -6.98 5.16
CA LEU A 11 11.81 -5.73 4.88
C LEU A 11 12.01 -5.37 3.41
N TYR A 12 10.91 -5.29 2.69
CA TYR A 12 10.92 -4.79 1.33
C TYR A 12 10.88 -3.26 1.31
N LEU A 13 11.65 -2.70 0.40
CA LEU A 13 11.87 -1.27 0.24
C LEU A 13 11.51 -0.89 -1.20
N THR A 14 11.17 0.39 -1.39
CA THR A 14 11.15 0.98 -2.73
C THR A 14 12.56 0.97 -3.30
N ASP A 15 12.71 0.95 -4.63
CA ASP A 15 14.04 0.98 -5.28
C ASP A 15 14.88 2.17 -4.80
N ARG A 16 14.23 3.32 -4.67
CA ARG A 16 14.84 4.54 -4.14
C ARG A 16 15.35 4.34 -2.72
N GLU A 17 14.54 3.77 -1.84
CA GLU A 17 14.96 3.55 -0.46
C GLU A 17 16.05 2.49 -0.35
N ASN A 18 16.01 1.45 -1.19
CA ASN A 18 17.07 0.46 -1.24
C ASN A 18 18.42 1.12 -1.63
N ALA A 19 18.43 1.94 -2.68
CA ALA A 19 19.62 2.69 -3.10
C ALA A 19 20.11 3.66 -2.00
N GLU A 20 19.20 4.37 -1.32
CA GLU A 20 19.55 5.23 -0.19
C GLU A 20 20.16 4.42 0.97
N TRP A 21 19.63 3.24 1.27
CA TRP A 21 20.08 2.40 2.38
C TRP A 21 21.44 1.76 2.11
N GLU A 22 21.68 1.30 0.88
CA GLU A 22 22.96 0.79 0.39
C GLU A 22 24.03 1.88 0.44
N ALA A 23 23.73 3.08 -0.06
CA ALA A 23 24.67 4.21 -0.07
C ALA A 23 25.09 4.67 1.33
N ASN A 24 24.23 4.52 2.34
CA ASN A 24 24.53 4.90 3.74
C ASN A 24 25.45 3.89 4.46
N GLY A 25 25.71 2.70 3.87
CA GLY A 25 26.63 1.69 4.41
C GLY A 25 26.22 1.08 5.76
N PHE A 26 24.95 1.23 6.15
CA PHE A 26 24.43 0.69 7.41
C PHE A 26 23.73 -0.64 7.21
N GLY A 27 23.88 -1.56 8.18
CA GLY A 27 23.10 -2.80 8.21
C GLY A 27 21.61 -2.54 8.44
N PHE A 28 20.79 -3.51 8.01
CA PHE A 28 19.32 -3.47 8.03
C PHE A 28 18.71 -2.85 9.29
N LYS A 29 19.03 -3.40 10.47
CA LYS A 29 18.49 -2.96 11.76
C LYS A 29 18.76 -1.47 12.07
N LYS A 30 19.90 -0.95 11.62
CA LYS A 30 20.28 0.46 11.84
C LYS A 30 19.51 1.40 10.91
N ASN A 31 19.32 1.00 9.64
CA ASN A 31 18.50 1.75 8.70
C ASN A 31 17.01 1.78 9.10
N LEU A 32 16.45 0.65 9.53
CA LEU A 32 15.08 0.61 10.04
C LEU A 32 14.90 1.53 11.25
N LYS A 33 15.83 1.48 12.22
CA LYS A 33 15.83 2.41 13.36
C LYS A 33 15.88 3.88 12.92
N LEU A 34 16.70 4.19 11.91
CA LEU A 34 16.81 5.55 11.36
C LEU A 34 15.51 5.99 10.69
N LYS A 35 14.87 5.13 9.89
CA LYS A 35 13.58 5.43 9.25
C LYS A 35 12.49 5.70 10.28
N VAL A 36 12.36 4.82 11.26
CA VAL A 36 11.40 4.95 12.37
C VAL A 36 11.67 6.23 13.18
N LYS A 37 12.94 6.57 13.41
CA LYS A 37 13.34 7.83 14.07
C LYS A 37 12.91 9.04 13.25
N ARG A 38 13.20 9.07 11.94
CA ARG A 38 12.81 10.16 11.03
C ARG A 38 11.29 10.35 10.98
N MET A 39 10.52 9.26 10.98
CA MET A 39 9.05 9.32 11.06
C MET A 39 8.58 9.96 12.38
N LYS A 40 9.14 9.55 13.52
CA LYS A 40 8.84 10.18 14.83
C LYS A 40 9.15 11.67 14.83
N GLU A 41 10.32 12.04 14.29
CA GLU A 41 10.74 13.43 14.20
C GLU A 41 9.80 14.25 13.30
N SER A 42 9.39 13.69 12.15
CA SER A 42 8.41 14.33 11.26
C SER A 42 7.05 14.54 11.93
N VAL A 43 6.52 13.54 12.66
CA VAL A 43 5.27 13.68 13.44
C VAL A 43 5.41 14.75 14.53
N LYS A 44 6.55 14.81 15.22
CA LYS A 44 6.81 15.83 16.24
C LYS A 44 6.97 17.22 15.65
N ALA A 45 7.63 17.36 14.51
CA ALA A 45 7.82 18.63 13.82
C ALA A 45 6.49 19.26 13.37
N ARG A 46 5.47 18.43 13.11
CA ARG A 46 4.09 18.85 12.85
C ARG A 46 3.33 19.30 14.11
N ARG A 47 4.05 19.52 15.23
CA ARG A 47 3.76 20.45 16.33
C ARG A 47 2.50 21.30 16.15
N ASP A 48 2.77 22.38 15.43
CA ASP A 48 1.93 23.55 15.28
C ASP A 48 1.48 23.65 13.82
N ILE A 49 1.25 22.50 13.18
CA ILE A 49 0.73 22.42 11.81
C ILE A 49 -0.59 23.18 11.73
N SER A 50 -0.75 24.02 10.69
CA SER A 50 -1.99 24.74 10.46
C SER A 50 -3.13 23.77 10.16
N VAL A 51 -4.38 24.17 10.41
CA VAL A 51 -5.55 23.34 10.07
C VAL A 51 -5.58 23.04 8.56
N GLY A 52 -5.21 24.01 7.72
CA GLY A 52 -5.16 23.84 6.26
C GLY A 52 -4.12 22.83 5.80
N ASP A 53 -2.91 22.90 6.34
CA ASP A 53 -1.85 21.93 6.03
C ASP A 53 -2.19 20.55 6.58
N TYR A 54 -2.84 20.50 7.75
CA TYR A 54 -3.24 19.24 8.35
C TYR A 54 -4.34 18.55 7.55
N ARG A 55 -5.31 19.31 7.04
CA ARG A 55 -6.31 18.82 6.07
C ARG A 55 -5.65 18.25 4.82
N THR A 56 -4.65 18.94 4.28
CA THR A 56 -3.92 18.48 3.09
C THR A 56 -3.19 17.16 3.37
N LEU A 57 -2.51 17.06 4.51
CA LEU A 57 -1.85 15.84 4.96
C LEU A 57 -2.83 14.67 5.15
N LEU A 58 -3.96 14.91 5.81
CA LEU A 58 -4.98 13.87 6.04
C LEU A 58 -5.64 13.44 4.74
N ARG A 59 -5.88 14.35 3.78
CA ARG A 59 -6.38 13.99 2.44
C ARG A 59 -5.42 13.07 1.69
N ASP A 60 -4.11 13.37 1.71
CA ASP A 60 -3.13 12.50 1.08
C ASP A 60 -3.06 11.12 1.78
N ARG A 61 -3.09 11.10 3.11
CA ARG A 61 -3.17 9.85 3.89
C ARG A 61 -4.43 9.04 3.54
N GLN A 62 -5.60 9.68 3.47
CA GLN A 62 -6.87 9.05 3.08
C GLN A 62 -6.79 8.48 1.66
N ARG A 63 -6.27 9.24 0.70
CA ARG A 63 -6.04 8.78 -0.67
C ARG A 63 -5.15 7.52 -0.68
N ARG A 64 -3.99 7.57 -0.04
CA ARG A 64 -3.04 6.42 -0.01
C ARG A 64 -3.64 5.21 0.71
N MET A 65 -4.32 5.41 1.84
CA MET A 65 -4.98 4.32 2.58
C MET A 65 -6.15 3.73 1.82
N GLU A 66 -6.93 4.53 1.07
CA GLU A 66 -7.98 4.03 0.19
C GLU A 66 -7.39 3.14 -0.91
N LEU A 67 -6.30 3.58 -1.54
CA LEU A 67 -5.60 2.76 -2.54
C LEU A 67 -5.11 1.43 -1.96
N ILE A 68 -4.45 1.49 -0.80
CA ILE A 68 -4.02 0.31 -0.06
C ILE A 68 -5.22 -0.61 0.24
N THR A 69 -6.35 -0.06 0.68
CA THR A 69 -7.57 -0.83 1.00
C THR A 69 -8.07 -1.63 -0.20
N LEU A 70 -8.03 -1.03 -1.39
CA LEU A 70 -8.43 -1.68 -2.63
C LEU A 70 -7.38 -2.72 -3.11
N ALA A 71 -6.10 -2.46 -2.89
CA ALA A 71 -5.03 -3.37 -3.32
C ALA A 71 -4.83 -4.57 -2.38
N ARG A 72 -5.11 -4.43 -1.08
CA ARG A 72 -4.88 -5.49 -0.08
C ARG A 72 -5.50 -6.83 -0.45
N PRO A 73 -6.77 -6.95 -0.89
CA PRO A 73 -7.31 -8.23 -1.32
C PRO A 73 -6.48 -8.96 -2.38
N ILE A 74 -5.75 -8.22 -3.23
CA ILE A 74 -4.84 -8.79 -4.22
C ILE A 74 -3.58 -9.30 -3.53
N PHE A 75 -2.99 -8.51 -2.63
CA PHE A 75 -1.74 -8.85 -1.94
C PHE A 75 -1.83 -10.08 -1.03
N LEU A 76 -3.04 -10.38 -0.59
CA LEU A 76 -3.29 -11.40 0.42
C LEU A 76 -3.86 -12.71 -0.15
N ASP A 77 -3.97 -12.79 -1.48
CA ASP A 77 -4.56 -13.91 -2.18
C ASP A 77 -3.59 -14.38 -3.29
N ASN A 78 -3.05 -15.59 -3.12
CA ASN A 78 -2.06 -16.13 -4.05
C ASN A 78 -2.63 -16.34 -5.45
N ASP A 79 -3.93 -16.64 -5.60
CA ASP A 79 -4.55 -16.78 -6.91
C ASP A 79 -4.61 -15.42 -7.60
N LYS A 80 -4.88 -14.35 -6.85
CA LYS A 80 -4.88 -12.98 -7.37
C LYS A 80 -3.50 -12.47 -7.73
N LEU A 81 -2.51 -12.72 -6.88
CA LEU A 81 -1.10 -12.47 -7.17
C LEU A 81 -0.67 -13.21 -8.44
N PHE A 82 -1.13 -14.44 -8.60
CA PHE A 82 -0.82 -15.25 -9.77
C PHE A 82 -1.43 -14.67 -11.04
N ARG A 83 -2.68 -14.20 -10.97
CA ARG A 83 -3.38 -13.56 -12.11
C ARG A 83 -2.73 -12.26 -12.58
N ILE A 84 -2.00 -11.55 -11.72
CA ILE A 84 -1.21 -10.35 -12.11
C ILE A 84 0.26 -10.68 -12.42
N GLY A 85 0.59 -11.96 -12.51
CA GLY A 85 1.91 -12.43 -12.93
C GLY A 85 3.00 -12.46 -11.89
N VAL A 86 2.64 -12.49 -10.61
CA VAL A 86 3.63 -12.64 -9.55
C VAL A 86 4.22 -14.05 -9.66
N PRO A 87 5.54 -14.19 -9.80
CA PRO A 87 6.16 -15.50 -9.85
C PRO A 87 6.10 -16.17 -8.47
N ALA A 88 6.04 -17.51 -8.45
CA ALA A 88 5.85 -18.29 -7.22
C ALA A 88 6.86 -17.98 -6.11
N HIS A 89 8.13 -17.69 -6.46
CA HIS A 89 9.14 -17.31 -5.47
C HIS A 89 8.81 -15.98 -4.79
N LEU A 90 8.32 -14.96 -5.53
CA LEU A 90 7.90 -13.69 -4.93
C LEU A 90 6.61 -13.85 -4.11
N MET A 91 5.70 -14.76 -4.47
CA MET A 91 4.54 -15.07 -3.62
C MET A 91 4.98 -15.58 -2.25
N GLN A 92 5.94 -16.51 -2.22
CA GLN A 92 6.43 -17.11 -0.97
C GLN A 92 7.31 -16.15 -0.17
N ASP A 93 8.19 -15.41 -0.84
CA ASP A 93 9.15 -14.54 -0.17
C ASP A 93 8.58 -13.14 0.13
N PHE A 94 8.09 -12.45 -0.90
CA PHE A 94 7.69 -11.05 -0.82
C PHE A 94 6.30 -10.86 -0.21
N TYR A 95 5.32 -11.56 -0.78
CA TYR A 95 3.95 -11.51 -0.29
C TYR A 95 3.70 -12.41 0.91
N GLY A 96 4.48 -13.49 1.06
CA GLY A 96 4.39 -14.39 2.21
C GLY A 96 4.68 -13.69 3.54
N ASP A 97 5.65 -12.77 3.59
CA ASP A 97 5.92 -11.94 4.78
C ASP A 97 4.71 -11.04 5.12
N LEU A 98 4.10 -10.43 4.10
CA LEU A 98 2.92 -9.59 4.29
C LEU A 98 1.73 -10.41 4.80
N GLN A 99 1.50 -11.61 4.25
CA GLN A 99 0.40 -12.51 4.60
C GLN A 99 0.55 -13.10 6.01
N ALA A 100 1.78 -13.39 6.45
CA ALA A 100 2.06 -13.93 7.78
C ALA A 100 2.24 -12.84 8.85
N GLY A 101 2.42 -11.58 8.45
CA GLY A 101 2.77 -10.48 9.35
C GLY A 101 1.58 -9.86 10.07
N ASP A 102 1.22 -10.37 11.24
CA ASP A 102 0.18 -9.78 12.12
C ASP A 102 0.39 -8.28 12.38
N HIS A 103 1.66 -7.87 12.46
CA HIS A 103 2.05 -6.48 12.71
C HIS A 103 1.65 -5.51 11.59
N ILE A 104 1.45 -5.99 10.36
CA ILE A 104 0.95 -5.18 9.23
C ILE A 104 -0.58 -5.27 9.16
N TYR A 105 -1.18 -6.41 9.44
CA TYR A 105 -2.64 -6.57 9.48
C TYR A 105 -3.30 -5.80 10.63
N GLY A 106 -2.89 -6.06 11.86
CA GLY A 106 -3.37 -5.33 13.04
C GLY A 106 -2.98 -3.85 12.97
N GLY A 107 -1.78 -3.57 12.47
CA GLY A 107 -1.31 -2.20 12.21
C GLY A 107 -2.19 -1.45 11.20
N TYR A 108 -2.61 -2.10 10.11
CA TYR A 108 -3.48 -1.50 9.10
C TYR A 108 -4.85 -1.14 9.67
N THR A 109 -5.50 -2.05 10.40
CA THR A 109 -6.84 -1.79 10.96
C THR A 109 -6.78 -0.61 11.93
N ALA A 110 -5.81 -0.63 12.86
CA ALA A 110 -5.58 0.46 13.79
C ALA A 110 -5.24 1.79 13.08
N ALA A 111 -4.45 1.75 12.00
CA ALA A 111 -4.14 2.93 11.20
C ALA A 111 -5.38 3.50 10.49
N LYS A 112 -6.23 2.64 9.94
CA LYS A 112 -7.46 3.06 9.25
C LYS A 112 -8.44 3.70 10.23
N GLU A 113 -8.70 3.06 11.38
CA GLU A 113 -9.55 3.61 12.44
C GLU A 113 -9.01 4.95 12.95
N ALA A 114 -7.70 5.02 13.21
CA ALA A 114 -7.05 6.25 13.61
C ALA A 114 -7.23 7.36 12.56
N LEU A 115 -7.07 7.04 11.28
CA LEU A 115 -7.22 7.99 10.19
C LEU A 115 -8.67 8.48 10.06
N ASP A 116 -9.65 7.58 10.19
CA ASP A 116 -11.07 7.90 10.12
C ASP A 116 -11.46 8.88 11.25
N HIS A 117 -11.01 8.63 12.48
CA HIS A 117 -11.25 9.56 13.61
C HIS A 117 -10.54 10.92 13.45
N LEU A 118 -9.29 10.93 12.98
CA LEU A 118 -8.57 12.18 12.72
C LEU A 118 -9.23 12.99 11.60
N ALA A 119 -9.68 12.30 10.55
CA ALA A 119 -10.41 12.91 9.45
C ALA A 119 -11.72 13.54 9.95
N GLU A 120 -12.51 12.83 10.75
CA GLU A 120 -13.72 13.37 11.35
C GLU A 120 -13.45 14.64 12.15
N ALA A 121 -12.47 14.60 13.07
CA ALA A 121 -12.10 15.78 13.88
C ALA A 121 -11.73 17.00 13.00
N VAL A 122 -10.94 16.79 11.95
CA VAL A 122 -10.37 17.90 11.16
C VAL A 122 -11.31 18.39 10.04
N PHE A 123 -12.00 17.48 9.35
CA PHE A 123 -12.90 17.84 8.25
C PHE A 123 -14.29 18.26 8.74
N THR A 124 -14.86 17.53 9.71
CA THR A 124 -16.20 17.83 10.23
C THR A 124 -16.18 18.95 11.26
N HIS A 125 -15.23 18.90 12.21
CA HIS A 125 -15.19 19.85 13.33
C HIS A 125 -14.18 20.98 13.17
N ASN A 126 -13.46 21.03 12.05
CA ASN A 126 -12.40 22.03 11.79
C ASN A 126 -11.36 22.08 12.93
N ALA A 127 -11.14 20.94 13.60
CA ALA A 127 -10.25 20.87 14.74
C ALA A 127 -8.79 21.04 14.30
N SER A 128 -8.05 21.88 15.01
CA SER A 128 -6.58 21.86 14.94
C SER A 128 -6.02 20.63 15.63
N ARG A 129 -4.74 20.35 15.38
CA ARG A 129 -4.03 19.28 16.08
C ARG A 129 -4.02 19.47 17.61
N GLN A 130 -4.02 20.72 18.08
CA GLN A 130 -4.12 21.03 19.51
C GLN A 130 -5.53 20.79 20.06
N ASP A 131 -6.56 21.14 19.28
CA ASP A 131 -7.97 20.88 19.63
C ASP A 131 -8.23 19.38 19.84
N ILE A 132 -7.63 18.52 19.01
CA ILE A 132 -7.76 17.06 19.13
C ILE A 132 -7.31 16.57 20.51
N VAL A 133 -6.19 17.11 21.01
CA VAL A 133 -5.64 16.75 22.32
C VAL A 133 -6.48 17.34 23.47
N GLN A 134 -7.01 18.55 23.31
CA GLN A 134 -7.68 19.29 24.39
C GLN A 134 -9.18 19.00 24.52
N LYS A 135 -9.88 18.82 23.39
CA LYS A 135 -11.35 18.74 23.35
C LYS A 135 -11.88 17.31 23.33
N GLY A 136 -11.01 16.31 23.27
CA GLY A 136 -11.39 14.91 23.46
C GLY A 136 -12.29 14.34 22.36
N PHE A 137 -11.88 14.49 21.09
CA PHE A 137 -12.58 13.93 19.93
C PHE A 137 -12.54 12.39 19.84
N TRP A 138 -12.00 11.73 20.88
CA TRP A 138 -11.97 10.27 21.05
C TRP A 138 -12.69 9.93 22.35
N ALA A 139 -13.42 8.81 22.38
CA ALA A 139 -14.08 8.35 23.59
C ALA A 139 -13.07 8.20 24.74
N GLY A 140 -13.11 9.12 25.71
CA GLY A 140 -12.19 9.17 26.86
C GLY A 140 -11.02 10.16 26.75
N GLY A 141 -10.92 10.93 25.67
CA GLY A 141 -9.84 11.88 25.43
C GLY A 141 -8.55 11.20 24.94
N MET A 142 -7.71 11.96 24.23
CA MET A 142 -6.45 11.47 23.68
C MET A 142 -5.28 12.33 24.16
N THR A 143 -4.31 11.71 24.83
CA THR A 143 -3.05 12.38 25.18
C THR A 143 -2.25 12.71 23.92
N ARG A 144 -1.38 13.72 23.98
CA ARG A 144 -0.46 14.04 22.87
C ARG A 144 0.34 12.83 22.41
N GLY A 145 0.82 12.00 23.35
CA GLY A 145 1.59 10.81 23.02
C GLY A 145 0.78 9.74 22.28
N GLN A 146 -0.54 9.64 22.54
CA GLN A 146 -1.43 8.76 21.78
C GLN A 146 -1.71 9.31 20.38
N LEU A 147 -1.89 10.62 20.22
CA LEU A 147 -2.03 11.26 18.91
C LEU A 147 -0.79 11.03 18.04
N GLU A 148 0.40 11.27 18.59
CA GLU A 148 1.65 11.04 17.87
C GLU A 148 1.82 9.57 17.47
N LYS A 149 1.41 8.62 18.34
CA LYS A 149 1.41 7.18 18.02
C LYS A 149 0.43 6.84 16.90
N ALA A 150 -0.77 7.41 16.91
CA ALA A 150 -1.78 7.21 15.87
C ALA A 150 -1.28 7.71 14.51
N GLU A 151 -0.76 8.93 14.44
CA GLU A 151 -0.18 9.50 13.22
C GLU A 151 1.03 8.69 12.72
N MET A 152 1.86 8.23 13.64
CA MET A 152 2.99 7.35 13.32
C MET A 152 2.53 6.00 12.77
N CYS A 153 1.47 5.41 13.33
CA CYS A 153 0.91 4.14 12.85
C CYS A 153 0.43 4.27 11.40
N ILE A 154 -0.25 5.37 11.06
CA ILE A 154 -0.69 5.67 9.70
C ILE A 154 0.51 5.80 8.75
N ASP A 155 1.47 6.66 9.09
CA ASP A 155 2.66 6.89 8.25
C ASP A 155 3.48 5.59 8.07
N TYR A 156 3.57 4.76 9.11
CA TYR A 156 4.27 3.48 9.08
C TYR A 156 3.60 2.46 8.15
N VAL A 157 2.28 2.30 8.22
CA VAL A 157 1.53 1.37 7.36
C VAL A 157 1.62 1.80 5.90
N ILE A 158 1.40 3.09 5.60
CA ILE A 158 1.53 3.63 4.25
C ILE A 158 2.91 3.34 3.68
N TRP A 159 3.96 3.59 4.47
CA TRP A 159 5.32 3.31 4.06
C TRP A 159 5.58 1.81 3.85
N ARG A 160 5.18 0.96 4.79
CA ARG A 160 5.40 -0.50 4.72
C ARG A 160 4.73 -1.13 3.52
N LEU A 161 3.58 -0.59 3.08
CA LEU A 161 2.84 -1.10 1.94
C LEU A 161 3.27 -0.50 0.61
N LYS A 162 4.07 0.57 0.60
CA LYS A 162 4.52 1.24 -0.63
C LYS A 162 5.23 0.30 -1.62
N PRO A 163 6.16 -0.59 -1.23
CA PRO A 163 6.83 -1.50 -2.17
C PRO A 163 5.85 -2.43 -2.91
N TYR A 164 4.81 -2.89 -2.22
CA TYR A 164 3.76 -3.73 -2.83
C TYR A 164 2.90 -2.95 -3.83
N MET A 165 2.69 -1.65 -3.56
CA MET A 165 2.02 -0.74 -4.50
C MET A 165 2.89 -0.44 -5.72
N GLU A 166 4.22 -0.38 -5.58
CA GLU A 166 5.16 -0.20 -6.69
C GLU A 166 5.21 -1.44 -7.61
N ASP A 167 5.34 -2.64 -7.05
CA ASP A 167 5.26 -3.88 -7.85
C ASP A 167 3.90 -3.99 -8.56
N LEU A 168 2.79 -3.65 -7.88
CA LEU A 168 1.47 -3.61 -8.52
C LEU A 168 1.42 -2.59 -9.67
N ALA A 169 1.96 -1.39 -9.49
CA ALA A 169 2.01 -0.37 -10.54
C ALA A 169 2.81 -0.87 -11.74
N GLU A 170 3.98 -1.46 -11.51
CA GLU A 170 4.87 -1.98 -12.55
C GLU A 170 4.17 -3.04 -13.41
N ARG A 171 3.47 -3.99 -12.78
CA ARG A 171 2.71 -5.05 -13.47
C ARG A 171 1.65 -4.53 -14.43
N PHE A 172 1.09 -3.37 -14.11
CA PHE A 172 0.09 -2.70 -14.93
C PHE A 172 0.69 -1.59 -15.82
N GLY A 173 2.02 -1.51 -15.90
CA GLY A 173 2.77 -0.59 -16.76
C GLY A 173 2.75 0.86 -16.27
N ILE A 174 2.38 1.11 -15.02
CA ILE A 174 2.37 2.44 -14.39
C ILE A 174 3.79 2.74 -13.89
N ALA A 175 4.35 3.86 -14.34
CA ALA A 175 5.76 4.18 -14.10
C ALA A 175 6.07 4.52 -12.64
N ASP A 176 5.11 5.06 -11.90
CA ASP A 176 5.26 5.42 -10.50
C ASP A 176 3.98 5.09 -9.73
N SER A 177 4.11 4.39 -8.60
CA SER A 177 2.99 4.08 -7.71
C SER A 177 2.21 5.31 -7.23
N ASP A 178 2.84 6.49 -7.17
CA ASP A 178 2.16 7.74 -6.80
C ASP A 178 1.14 8.20 -7.87
N GLN A 179 1.22 7.68 -9.12
CA GLN A 179 0.24 7.85 -10.21
C GLN A 179 -0.96 6.89 -10.12
N LEU A 180 -0.98 5.96 -9.17
CA LEU A 180 -2.15 5.12 -8.95
C LEU A 180 -3.34 5.97 -8.49
N HIS A 181 -4.48 5.71 -9.12
CA HIS A 181 -5.76 6.32 -8.80
C HIS A 181 -6.76 5.24 -8.42
N LYS A 182 -7.82 5.64 -7.72
CA LYS A 182 -8.92 4.74 -7.34
C LYS A 182 -9.49 3.99 -8.54
N SER A 183 -9.67 4.68 -9.66
CA SER A 183 -10.14 4.09 -10.92
C SER A 183 -9.23 2.97 -11.42
N HIS A 184 -7.90 3.13 -11.35
CA HIS A 184 -6.95 2.07 -11.69
C HIS A 184 -7.15 0.84 -10.79
N LEU A 185 -7.26 1.02 -9.48
CA LEU A 185 -7.39 -0.13 -8.58
C LEU A 185 -8.75 -0.84 -8.68
N VAL A 186 -9.83 -0.09 -8.91
CA VAL A 186 -11.14 -0.68 -9.20
C VAL A 186 -11.06 -1.53 -10.47
N ALA A 187 -10.49 -0.98 -11.53
CA ALA A 187 -10.27 -1.67 -12.81
C ALA A 187 -9.41 -2.95 -12.63
N ILE A 188 -8.31 -2.85 -11.89
CA ILE A 188 -7.45 -4.02 -11.57
C ILE A 188 -8.25 -5.10 -10.86
N ARG A 189 -9.00 -4.75 -9.80
CA ARG A 189 -9.81 -5.71 -9.06
C ARG A 189 -10.85 -6.40 -9.94
N GLU A 190 -11.54 -5.65 -10.79
CA GLU A 190 -12.54 -6.19 -11.71
C GLU A 190 -11.97 -7.31 -12.58
N VAL A 191 -10.73 -7.18 -13.06
CA VAL A 191 -10.08 -8.22 -13.90
C VAL A 191 -9.50 -9.34 -13.06
N VAL A 192 -8.85 -9.01 -11.95
CA VAL A 192 -8.23 -10.01 -11.08
C VAL A 192 -9.29 -10.94 -10.46
N ASP A 193 -10.53 -10.48 -10.30
CA ASP A 193 -11.64 -11.30 -9.83
C ASP A 193 -12.24 -12.22 -10.93
N LYS A 194 -11.88 -12.05 -12.21
CA LYS A 194 -12.36 -12.87 -13.35
C LYS A 194 -11.56 -14.16 -13.53
N GLU A 195 -12.15 -15.11 -14.25
CA GLU A 195 -11.53 -16.40 -14.57
C GLU A 195 -10.42 -16.24 -15.63
N MET A 196 -9.36 -17.04 -15.49
CA MET A 196 -8.17 -17.00 -16.32
C MET A 196 -8.07 -18.27 -17.16
N THR A 197 -7.90 -18.14 -18.48
CA THR A 197 -8.03 -19.30 -19.38
C THR A 197 -6.74 -19.84 -19.97
N VAL A 198 -5.71 -19.02 -20.14
CA VAL A 198 -4.44 -19.49 -20.71
C VAL A 198 -3.26 -18.97 -19.90
N ARG A 199 -2.32 -19.88 -19.67
CA ARG A 199 -1.02 -19.65 -19.04
C ARG A 199 0.00 -19.49 -20.15
N SER A 200 0.44 -18.27 -20.43
CA SER A 200 1.63 -18.09 -21.28
C SER A 200 2.87 -18.49 -20.50
N SER A 201 3.74 -19.25 -21.16
CA SER A 201 4.95 -19.84 -20.60
C SER A 201 6.16 -18.89 -20.59
N VAL A 202 5.99 -17.62 -21.00
CA VAL A 202 7.10 -16.67 -21.16
C VAL A 202 7.29 -15.83 -19.88
N PRO A 203 8.40 -16.00 -19.14
CA PRO A 203 8.68 -15.20 -17.95
C PRO A 203 8.88 -13.71 -18.29
N GLY A 204 8.34 -12.80 -17.48
CA GLY A 204 8.55 -11.35 -17.63
C GLY A 204 7.72 -10.65 -18.72
N ARG A 205 6.90 -11.40 -19.48
CA ARG A 205 5.84 -10.84 -20.32
C ARG A 205 4.52 -11.33 -19.75
N GLY A 206 3.75 -10.44 -19.10
CA GLY A 206 2.46 -10.75 -18.47
C GLY A 206 1.65 -11.71 -19.33
N GLY A 207 1.61 -12.96 -18.89
CA GLY A 207 1.25 -14.10 -19.72
C GLY A 207 -0.09 -14.68 -19.31
N TYR A 208 -1.11 -13.85 -19.15
CA TYR A 208 -2.42 -14.29 -18.70
C TYR A 208 -3.47 -13.74 -19.67
N GLU A 209 -4.13 -14.65 -20.36
CA GLU A 209 -5.35 -14.32 -21.09
C GLU A 209 -6.51 -14.47 -20.11
N TRP A 210 -6.98 -13.33 -19.61
CA TRP A 210 -8.21 -13.25 -18.83
C TRP A 210 -9.40 -13.46 -19.76
N ARG A 211 -10.39 -14.27 -19.39
CA ARG A 211 -11.66 -14.26 -20.13
C ARG A 211 -12.43 -13.01 -19.79
N LEU A 212 -12.38 -12.03 -20.68
CA LEU A 212 -13.09 -10.77 -20.54
C LEU A 212 -14.11 -10.63 -21.67
N GLU A 213 -15.28 -10.11 -21.35
CA GLU A 213 -16.17 -9.59 -22.39
C GLU A 213 -15.46 -8.43 -23.11
N ARG A 214 -15.71 -8.25 -24.40
CA ARG A 214 -15.13 -7.17 -25.20
C ARG A 214 -15.28 -5.78 -24.57
N SER A 215 -16.45 -5.52 -23.97
CA SER A 215 -16.75 -4.27 -23.26
C SER A 215 -15.80 -4.03 -22.07
N ASP A 216 -15.51 -5.08 -21.29
CA ASP A 216 -14.57 -5.05 -20.16
C ASP A 216 -13.12 -4.92 -20.65
N ALA A 217 -12.73 -5.71 -21.66
CA ALA A 217 -11.39 -5.66 -22.25
C ALA A 217 -11.05 -4.26 -22.81
N ASP A 218 -11.99 -3.64 -23.53
CA ASP A 218 -11.79 -2.28 -24.08
C ASP A 218 -11.80 -1.21 -23.00
N ARG A 219 -12.64 -1.32 -21.96
CA ARG A 219 -12.60 -0.41 -20.81
C ARG A 219 -11.25 -0.48 -20.11
N MET A 220 -10.76 -1.69 -19.88
CA MET A 220 -9.47 -1.95 -19.22
C MET A 220 -8.27 -1.49 -20.04
N ALA A 221 -8.28 -1.71 -21.35
CA ALA A 221 -7.24 -1.24 -22.26
C ALA A 221 -7.08 0.29 -22.24
N ARG A 222 -8.16 1.04 -21.96
CA ARG A 222 -8.09 2.50 -21.77
C ARG A 222 -7.39 2.88 -20.48
N HIS A 223 -7.57 2.10 -19.41
CA HIS A 223 -6.91 2.33 -18.13
C HIS A 223 -5.44 1.91 -18.14
N PHE A 224 -5.07 0.88 -18.91
CA PHE A 224 -3.71 0.34 -18.96
C PHE A 224 -3.18 0.18 -20.38
N PRO A 225 -2.90 1.29 -21.11
CA PRO A 225 -2.52 1.24 -22.52
C PRO A 225 -1.28 0.38 -22.81
N ARG A 226 -0.34 0.32 -21.86
CA ARG A 226 0.92 -0.42 -22.01
C ARG A 226 0.73 -1.94 -22.05
N ILE A 227 -0.27 -2.45 -21.35
CA ILE A 227 -0.61 -3.88 -21.32
C ILE A 227 -1.91 -4.18 -22.08
N ALA A 228 -2.48 -3.21 -22.79
CA ALA A 228 -3.75 -3.33 -23.51
C ALA A 228 -3.78 -4.51 -24.50
N HIS A 229 -2.65 -4.81 -25.14
CA HIS A 229 -2.53 -5.94 -26.06
C HIS A 229 -2.67 -7.30 -25.34
N HIS A 230 -2.16 -7.42 -24.11
CA HIS A 230 -2.34 -8.61 -23.27
C HIS A 230 -3.79 -8.74 -22.80
N ILE A 231 -4.43 -7.62 -22.44
CA ILE A 231 -5.84 -7.59 -22.00
C ILE A 231 -6.77 -8.03 -23.14
N ARG A 232 -6.59 -7.48 -24.35
CA ARG A 232 -7.44 -7.78 -25.52
C ARG A 232 -7.23 -9.19 -26.08
N ALA A 233 -6.08 -9.80 -25.88
CA ALA A 233 -5.84 -11.17 -26.31
C ALA A 233 -6.77 -12.19 -25.62
N GLY A 234 -7.29 -11.87 -24.43
CA GLY A 234 -8.26 -12.70 -23.69
C GLY A 234 -9.74 -12.39 -23.96
N GLU A 235 -10.05 -11.53 -24.94
CA GLU A 235 -11.43 -11.20 -25.31
C GLU A 235 -12.22 -12.45 -25.74
N VAL A 236 -13.39 -12.64 -25.14
CA VAL A 236 -14.38 -13.64 -25.57
C VAL A 236 -15.41 -12.95 -26.47
N ALA A 237 -15.70 -13.57 -27.62
CA ALA A 237 -16.66 -13.10 -28.62
C ALA A 237 -18.10 -13.03 -28.09
#